data_AF-D5EI51-F1
#
_entry.id   AF-D5EI51-F1
#
_cell.length_a   1.000
_cell.length_b   1.000
_cell.length_c   1.000
_cell.angle_alpha   90.00
_cell.angle_beta   90.00
_cell.angle_gamma   90.00
#
_symmetry.space_group_name_H-M   'P 1'
#
loop_
_entity.id
_entity.type
_entity.pdbx_description
1 polymer ?
#
loop_
_entity_poly.entity_id
_entity_poly.type
_entity_poly.pdbx_seq_one_letter_code
_entity_poly.pdbx_strand_id
1 'polypeptide(L)'
;MQEKENQSEEPIDVLQILRDNTAIDKENQQPIKPTAEKSRKRQDYIICMLIVNPLILVPFFLLEQNIVTGLFTLSALATFSIGFTWIMWQVVGDY
;
A
#
# COMPACT_ATOMS: atom_id res chain seq x y z
N MET A 1 -27.78 -44.66 25.07
CA MET A 1 -26.62 -44.51 25.97
C MET A 1 -25.39 -44.59 25.08
N GLN A 2 -24.81 -43.44 24.74
CA GLN A 2 -23.60 -43.37 23.91
C GLN A 2 -22.38 -43.38 24.83
N GLU A 3 -21.52 -44.35 24.57
CA GLU A 3 -20.28 -44.66 25.27
C GLU A 3 -19.33 -43.47 25.12
N LYS A 4 -19.06 -42.77 26.23
CA LYS A 4 -18.01 -41.75 26.27
C LYS A 4 -16.68 -42.50 26.28
N GLU A 5 -16.04 -42.53 25.12
CA GLU A 5 -14.71 -43.05 24.92
C GLU A 5 -13.75 -42.31 25.87
N ASN A 6 -13.23 -43.06 26.84
CA ASN A 6 -12.29 -42.61 27.85
C ASN A 6 -10.96 -42.36 27.15
N GLN A 7 -10.72 -41.13 26.71
CA GLN A 7 -9.41 -40.70 26.23
C GLN A 7 -8.46 -40.73 27.42
N SER A 8 -7.65 -41.79 27.51
CA SER A 8 -6.53 -41.86 28.42
C SER A 8 -5.63 -40.65 28.15
N GLU A 9 -5.51 -39.77 29.14
CA GLU A 9 -4.59 -38.64 29.15
C GLU A 9 -3.15 -39.16 29.17
N GLU A 10 -2.65 -39.61 28.02
CA GLU A 10 -1.21 -39.66 27.79
C GLU A 10 -0.70 -38.21 27.92
N PRO A 11 0.43 -37.99 28.62
CA PRO A 11 0.97 -36.65 28.77
C PRO A 11 1.23 -36.07 27.38
N ILE A 12 0.52 -34.99 27.05
CA ILE A 12 0.58 -34.32 25.77
C ILE A 12 2.02 -33.83 25.55
N ASP A 13 2.77 -34.54 24.70
CA ASP A 13 4.14 -34.15 24.37
C ASP A 13 4.10 -32.96 23.40
N VAL A 14 4.10 -31.77 23.98
CA VAL A 14 4.11 -30.49 23.28
C VAL A 14 5.26 -30.40 22.27
N LEU A 15 6.41 -31.04 22.54
CA LEU A 15 7.54 -31.03 21.60
C LEU A 15 7.24 -31.84 20.34
N GLN A 16 6.48 -32.92 20.47
CA GLN A 16 6.08 -33.74 19.33
C GLN A 16 5.09 -32.98 18.44
N ILE A 17 4.09 -32.33 19.05
CA ILE A 17 3.12 -31.49 18.34
C ILE A 17 3.79 -30.32 17.62
N LEU A 18 4.77 -29.66 18.26
CA LEU A 18 5.50 -28.56 17.64
C LEU A 18 6.37 -29.03 16.46
N ARG A 19 6.97 -30.22 16.55
CA ARG A 19 7.74 -30.80 15.43
C ARG A 19 6.84 -31.13 14.25
N ASP A 20 5.68 -31.73 14.50
CA ASP A 20 4.72 -32.08 13.47
C ASP A 20 4.15 -30.84 12.78
N ASN A 21 3.80 -29.80 13.55
CA ASN A 21 3.37 -28.52 13.00
C ASN A 21 4.47 -27.83 12.18
N THR A 22 5.73 -27.90 12.62
CA THR A 22 6.86 -27.33 11.86
C THR A 22 7.11 -28.11 10.56
N ALA A 23 6.90 -29.43 10.55
CA ALA A 23 7.01 -30.26 9.36
C ALA A 23 5.89 -29.93 8.35
N ILE A 24 4.66 -29.79 8.85
CA ILE A 24 3.49 -29.38 8.06
C ILE A 24 3.66 -27.95 7.53
N ASP A 25 4.21 -27.03 8.31
CA ASP A 25 4.50 -25.65 7.88
C ASP A 25 5.59 -25.62 6.80
N LYS A 26 6.59 -26.50 6.88
CA LYS A 26 7.61 -26.64 5.83
C LYS A 26 7.05 -27.21 4.53
N GLU A 27 6.09 -28.12 4.62
CA GLU A 27 5.46 -28.74 3.46
C GLU A 27 4.39 -27.82 2.83
N ASN A 28 3.67 -27.05 3.66
CA ASN A 28 2.68 -26.06 3.24
C ASN A 28 3.26 -24.67 2.94
N GLN A 29 4.57 -24.47 3.07
CA GLN A 29 5.27 -23.33 2.50
C GLN A 29 5.25 -23.43 0.97
N GLN A 30 4.07 -23.22 0.38
CA GLN A 30 3.96 -22.90 -1.02
C GLN A 30 4.82 -21.65 -1.25
N PRO A 31 5.71 -21.65 -2.24
CA PRO A 31 6.43 -20.44 -2.59
C PRO A 31 5.37 -19.41 -2.96
N ILE A 32 5.21 -18.40 -2.10
CA ILE A 32 4.39 -17.24 -2.40
C ILE A 32 5.07 -16.62 -3.61
N LYS A 33 4.60 -16.94 -4.81
CA LYS A 33 5.03 -16.25 -6.01
C LYS A 33 4.65 -14.80 -5.77
N PRO A 34 5.60 -13.86 -5.71
CA PRO A 34 5.26 -12.45 -5.69
C PRO A 34 4.50 -12.21 -6.99
N THR A 35 3.18 -12.15 -6.87
CA THR A 35 2.34 -11.81 -8.01
C THR A 35 2.64 -10.35 -8.22
N ALA A 36 3.21 -9.99 -9.37
CA ALA A 36 3.56 -8.61 -9.66
C ALA A 36 2.33 -7.75 -9.42
N GLU A 37 2.31 -7.01 -8.31
CA GLU A 37 1.16 -6.20 -7.93
C GLU A 37 1.02 -5.14 -9.02
N LYS A 38 -0.15 -5.11 -9.65
CA LYS A 38 -0.44 -4.17 -10.73
C LYS A 38 -0.24 -2.77 -10.15
N SER A 39 0.74 -2.03 -10.67
CA SER A 39 1.23 -0.74 -10.17
C SER A 39 0.11 0.24 -9.73
N ARG A 40 -0.33 0.12 -8.47
CA ARG A 40 -1.27 1.03 -7.83
C ARG A 40 -0.73 2.46 -7.80
N LYS A 41 0.59 2.58 -7.69
CA LYS A 41 1.34 3.85 -7.67
C LYS A 41 0.98 4.76 -8.83
N ARG A 42 0.85 4.22 -10.04
CA ARG A 42 0.54 5.03 -11.22
C ARG A 42 -0.89 5.57 -11.18
N GLN A 43 -1.84 4.77 -10.70
CA GLN A 43 -3.23 5.19 -10.58
C GLN A 43 -3.37 6.29 -9.51
N ASP A 44 -2.77 6.08 -8.34
CA ASP A 44 -2.79 7.05 -7.25
C ASP A 44 -2.08 8.36 -7.65
N TYR A 45 -0.97 8.25 -8.38
CA TYR A 45 -0.26 9.42 -8.92
C TYR A 45 -1.16 10.23 -9.87
N ILE A 46 -1.84 9.57 -10.81
CA ILE A 46 -2.74 10.24 -11.77
C ILE A 46 -3.93 10.88 -11.04
N ILE A 47 -4.52 10.16 -10.08
CA ILE A 47 -5.66 10.66 -9.31
C ILE A 47 -5.27 11.91 -8.51
N CYS A 48 -4.15 11.87 -7.78
CA CYS A 48 -3.67 13.02 -7.02
C CYS A 48 -3.36 14.22 -7.91
N MET A 49 -2.69 14.00 -9.06
CA MET A 49 -2.42 15.07 -10.03
C MET A 49 -3.72 15.69 -10.58
N LEU A 50 -4.71 14.87 -10.90
CA LEU A 50 -6.02 15.33 -11.40
C LEU A 50 -6.84 16.06 -10.34
N ILE A 51 -6.61 15.83 -9.05
CA ILE A 51 -7.34 16.51 -7.96
C ILE A 51 -6.63 17.81 -7.57
N VAL A 52 -5.31 17.78 -7.36
CA VAL A 52 -4.59 18.92 -6.79
C VAL A 52 -4.34 20.02 -7.82
N ASN A 53 -4.06 19.66 -9.08
CA ASN A 53 -3.83 20.67 -10.12
C ASN A 53 -5.05 21.59 -10.35
N PRO A 54 -6.29 21.09 -10.51
CA PRO A 54 -7.45 21.98 -10.59
C PRO A 54 -7.71 22.70 -9.27
N LEU A 55 -7.39 22.13 -8.11
CA LEU A 55 -7.50 22.83 -6.84
C LEU A 55 -6.61 24.08 -6.78
N ILE A 56 -5.43 24.02 -7.40
CA ILE A 56 -4.51 25.17 -7.53
C ILE A 56 -5.00 26.16 -8.61
N LEU A 57 -5.58 25.66 -9.71
CA LEU A 57 -6.04 26.50 -10.82
C LEU A 57 -7.38 27.21 -10.56
N VAL A 58 -8.30 26.62 -9.79
CA VAL A 58 -9.62 27.23 -9.51
C VAL A 58 -9.48 28.62 -8.86
N PRO A 59 -8.67 28.81 -7.81
CA PRO A 59 -8.40 30.13 -7.25
C PRO A 59 -7.83 31.09 -8.30
N PHE A 60 -6.94 30.63 -9.18
CA PHE A 60 -6.38 31.48 -10.23
C PHE A 60 -7.44 32.03 -11.19
N PHE A 61 -8.47 31.24 -11.52
CA PHE A 61 -9.58 31.72 -12.35
C PHE A 61 -10.58 32.62 -11.60
N LEU A 62 -10.67 32.50 -10.28
CA LEU A 62 -11.55 33.31 -9.44
C LEU A 62 -10.91 34.64 -9.00
N LEU A 63 -9.59 34.67 -8.85
CA LEU A 63 -8.83 35.88 -8.53
C LEU A 63 -8.58 36.71 -9.80
N GLU A 64 -8.17 37.97 -9.62
CA GLU A 64 -7.80 38.84 -10.72
C GLU A 64 -6.68 38.22 -11.57
N GLN A 65 -6.91 38.19 -12.89
CA GLN A 65 -6.00 37.63 -13.89
C GLN A 65 -4.81 38.57 -14.12
N ASN A 66 -3.96 38.67 -13.11
CA ASN A 66 -2.70 39.41 -13.16
C ASN A 66 -1.56 38.46 -13.56
N ILE A 67 -0.62 38.97 -14.36
CA ILE A 67 0.62 38.28 -14.74
C ILE A 67 1.37 37.78 -13.50
N VAL A 68 1.39 38.57 -12.42
CA VAL A 68 2.04 38.19 -11.15
C VAL A 68 1.36 36.96 -10.54
N THR A 69 0.03 36.96 -10.47
CA THR A 69 -0.77 35.82 -9.97
C THR A 69 -0.58 34.59 -10.85
N GLY A 70 -0.48 34.77 -12.17
CA GLY A 70 -0.21 33.70 -13.12
C GLY A 70 1.14 33.05 -12.92
N LEU A 71 2.20 33.86 -12.77
CA LEU A 71 3.55 33.37 -12.47
C LEU A 71 3.58 32.62 -11.14
N PHE A 72 2.96 33.17 -10.10
CA PHE A 72 2.91 32.53 -8.79
C PHE A 72 2.18 31.18 -8.84
N THR A 73 1.04 31.12 -9.54
CA THR A 73 0.25 29.89 -9.72
C THR A 73 1.05 28.84 -10.50
N LEU A 74 1.75 29.25 -11.57
CA LEU A 74 2.59 28.37 -12.38
C LEU A 74 3.77 27.81 -11.56
N SER A 75 4.43 28.66 -10.76
CA SER A 75 5.49 28.23 -9.85
C SER A 75 4.97 27.25 -8.81
N ALA A 76 3.81 27.52 -8.18
CA ALA A 76 3.19 26.62 -7.22
C ALA A 76 2.87 25.25 -7.84
N LEU A 77 2.33 25.25 -9.06
CA LEU A 77 2.01 24.03 -9.81
C LEU A 77 3.28 23.22 -10.12
N ALA A 78 4.36 23.89 -10.55
CA ALA A 78 5.64 23.25 -10.85
C ALA A 78 6.29 22.68 -9.60
N THR A 79 6.36 23.44 -8.50
CA THR A 79 6.91 22.98 -7.22
C THR A 79 6.12 21.80 -6.67
N PHE A 80 4.79 21.87 -6.70
CA PHE A 80 3.93 20.77 -6.27
C PHE A 80 4.16 19.52 -7.14
N SER A 81 4.17 19.66 -8.46
CA SER A 81 4.36 18.55 -9.39
C SER A 81 5.69 17.83 -9.17
N ILE A 82 6.78 18.59 -9.02
CA ILE A 82 8.13 18.05 -8.79
C ILE A 82 8.20 17.38 -7.41
N GLY A 83 7.72 18.06 -6.37
CA GLY A 83 7.73 17.53 -5.00
C GLY A 83 6.90 16.25 -4.85
N PHE A 84 5.71 16.24 -5.44
CA PHE A 84 4.83 15.06 -5.41
C PHE A 84 5.41 13.89 -6.21
N THR A 85 5.98 14.16 -7.38
CA THR A 85 6.70 13.12 -8.16
C THR A 85 7.86 12.55 -7.37
N TRP A 86 8.63 13.40 -6.69
CA TRP A 86 9.74 12.96 -5.85
C TRP A 86 9.28 12.08 -4.68
N ILE A 87 8.21 12.48 -3.96
CA ILE A 87 7.62 11.69 -2.87
C ILE A 87 7.11 10.35 -3.38
N MET A 88 6.36 10.34 -4.49
CA MET A 88 5.82 9.12 -5.06
C MET A 88 6.90 8.15 -5.53
N TRP A 89 8.07 8.66 -5.93
CA TRP A 89 9.17 7.80 -6.36
C TRP A 89 10.06 7.32 -5.21
N GLN A 90 10.31 8.18 -4.20
CA GLN A 90 11.17 7.84 -3.05
C GLN A 90 10.45 7.08 -1.95
N VAL A 91 9.23 7.51 -1.60
CA VAL A 91 8.51 7.00 -0.42
C VAL A 91 7.63 5.82 -0.78
N VAL A 92 6.98 5.87 -1.94
CA VAL A 92 6.15 4.76 -2.42
C VAL A 92 7.09 3.77 -3.14
N GLY A 93 7.97 3.14 -2.36
CA GLY A 93 8.91 2.10 -2.78
C GLY A 93 8.20 0.82 -3.21
N ASP A 94 8.85 0.03 -4.07
CA ASP A 94 8.32 -1.24 -4.60
C ASP A 94 8.17 -2.24 -3.45
N TYR A 95 6.92 -2.49 -3.05
CA TYR A 95 6.55 -3.67 -2.29
C TYR A 95 6.22 -4.81 -3.27
#